data_AF-A0A538QAW1-F1
#
_entry.id   AF-A0A538QAW1-F1
#
_cell.length_a   1.000
_cell.length_b   1.000
_cell.length_c   1.000
_cell.angle_alpha   90.00
_cell.angle_beta   90.00
_cell.angle_gamma   90.00
#
_symmetry.space_group_name_H-M   'P 1'
#
loop_
_entity.id
_entity.type
_entity.pdbx_description
1 polymer ?
#
loop_
_entity_poly.entity_id
_entity_poly.type
_entity_poly.pdbx_seq_one_letter_code
_entity_poly.pdbx_strand_id
1 'polypeptide(L)'
;MSFSIARCFLVSFALAGWIGCGGPPPAPDAAPSMVPASPAGAFAVVSTFDLRLPAAAQPAMAALTAATDGPDDPSRFVIDRMIEGLPDGSAKTIAKAVAPYVAAYVNARLNEIAPRFVGGLAGIATGLSRIATHVGTLETLQIDAGGTGVRTIHGVRFEVGGAVTVVHLAEAGLADISAAVRAVLDATGQLAISEHAHGLPYGAILRLGLDRAVVPSVQPGARDLAEALGALLDCARLGALVAERVGLGSAALYAAACQTAMTAAASEVDARLAAIDQIALGIEVAGTVHAVDHDGDGTIDELTGGRWTGAVYTGQIRELIDAASFAGTAAR
;
A
#
# COMPACT_ATOMS: atom_id res chain seq x y z
N MET A 1 -12.01 -28.43 -24.81
CA MET A 1 -13.40 -28.85 -25.08
C MET A 1 -14.14 -27.64 -25.58
N SER A 2 -14.36 -27.57 -26.89
CA SER A 2 -15.02 -26.45 -27.58
C SER A 2 -16.52 -26.67 -27.62
N PHE A 3 -17.32 -25.66 -27.29
CA PHE A 3 -18.73 -25.59 -27.69
C PHE A 3 -19.04 -24.21 -28.26
N SER A 4 -19.40 -24.22 -29.54
CA SER A 4 -19.87 -23.10 -30.34
C SER A 4 -21.38 -23.27 -30.49
N ILE A 5 -22.18 -22.24 -30.17
CA ILE A 5 -23.62 -22.22 -30.41
C ILE A 5 -23.96 -20.96 -31.19
N ALA A 6 -24.22 -21.16 -32.48
CA ALA A 6 -24.83 -20.21 -33.39
C ALA A 6 -26.36 -20.26 -33.23
N ARG A 7 -27.03 -19.11 -33.21
CA ARG A 7 -28.46 -19.01 -33.55
C ARG A 7 -28.73 -17.77 -34.38
N CYS A 8 -29.00 -18.03 -35.67
CA CYS A 8 -29.74 -17.18 -36.58
C CYS A 8 -31.17 -16.94 -36.07
N PHE A 9 -31.66 -15.71 -36.19
CA PHE A 9 -33.09 -15.46 -36.36
C PHE A 9 -33.31 -14.44 -37.47
N LEU A 10 -33.85 -14.94 -38.57
CA LEU A 10 -34.43 -14.21 -39.69
C LEU A 10 -35.89 -13.91 -39.35
N VAL A 11 -36.30 -12.65 -39.38
CA VAL A 11 -37.72 -12.28 -39.46
C VAL A 11 -37.89 -11.26 -40.57
N SER A 12 -38.67 -11.67 -41.58
CA SER A 12 -39.19 -10.86 -42.67
C SER A 12 -40.68 -10.53 -42.43
N PHE A 13 -41.22 -9.59 -43.22
CA PHE A 13 -42.61 -9.07 -43.33
C PHE A 13 -42.90 -7.78 -42.52
N ALA A 14 -43.59 -6.75 -43.03
CA ALA A 14 -44.30 -6.50 -44.29
C ALA A 14 -44.33 -4.98 -44.56
N LEU A 15 -44.17 -4.56 -45.82
CA LEU A 15 -44.39 -3.17 -46.26
C LEU A 15 -45.89 -2.95 -46.57
N ALA A 16 -46.52 -2.00 -45.87
CA ALA A 16 -47.78 -1.38 -46.28
C ALA A 16 -47.54 0.14 -46.42
N GLY A 17 -47.67 0.64 -47.64
CA GLY A 17 -47.41 2.03 -48.00
C GLY A 17 -48.49 2.98 -47.49
N TRP A 18 -48.06 4.03 -46.80
CA TRP A 18 -48.83 5.23 -46.50
C TRP A 18 -48.12 6.41 -47.15
N ILE A 19 -48.73 6.99 -48.19
CA ILE A 19 -48.31 8.26 -48.78
C ILE A 19 -48.94 9.36 -47.91
N GLY A 20 -48.27 9.69 -46.80
CA GLY A 20 -48.58 10.86 -45.98
C GLY A 20 -47.81 12.07 -46.51
N CYS A 21 -48.47 13.23 -46.58
CA CYS A 21 -47.87 14.51 -46.93
C CYS A 21 -46.68 14.82 -46.01
N GLY A 22 -45.47 14.51 -46.48
CA GLY A 22 -44.23 14.70 -45.74
C GLY A 22 -43.83 16.17 -45.70
N GLY A 23 -44.16 16.86 -44.61
CA GLY A 23 -43.28 17.92 -44.14
C GLY A 23 -41.89 17.33 -43.89
N PRO A 24 -40.80 18.11 -44.06
CA PRO A 24 -39.48 17.63 -43.69
C PRO A 24 -39.54 17.09 -42.25
N PRO A 25 -38.96 15.92 -41.97
CA PRO A 25 -38.92 15.39 -40.61
C PRO A 25 -38.36 16.50 -39.70
N PRO A 26 -38.94 16.71 -38.50
CA PRO A 26 -38.32 17.62 -37.55
C PRO A 26 -36.86 17.22 -37.41
N ALA A 27 -35.97 18.21 -37.42
CA ALA A 27 -34.56 17.96 -37.20
C ALA A 27 -34.44 17.15 -35.91
N PRO A 28 -33.69 16.02 -35.90
CA PRO A 28 -33.49 15.27 -34.68
C PRO A 28 -32.95 16.22 -33.62
N ASP A 29 -33.52 16.17 -32.42
CA ASP A 29 -33.02 16.94 -31.29
C ASP A 29 -31.52 16.66 -31.15
N ALA A 30 -30.73 17.72 -30.93
CA ALA A 30 -29.31 17.56 -30.69
C ALA A 30 -29.10 16.57 -29.54
N ALA A 31 -28.16 15.65 -29.70
CA ALA A 31 -27.81 14.73 -28.62
C ALA A 31 -27.47 15.54 -27.35
N PRO A 32 -27.87 15.06 -26.16
CA PRO A 32 -27.52 15.72 -24.91
C PRO A 32 -26.02 15.99 -24.82
N SER A 33 -25.66 17.14 -24.24
CA SER A 33 -24.25 17.49 -23.98
C SER A 33 -23.66 16.49 -23.00
N MET A 34 -22.49 15.93 -23.32
CA MET A 34 -21.72 15.11 -22.36
C MET A 34 -20.79 15.96 -21.49
N VAL A 35 -20.77 17.28 -21.70
CA VAL A 35 -20.02 18.23 -20.87
C VAL A 35 -20.93 18.71 -19.74
N PRO A 36 -20.56 18.46 -18.47
CA PRO A 36 -21.33 18.93 -17.33
C PRO A 36 -21.43 20.45 -17.28
N ALA A 37 -22.53 20.96 -16.73
CA ALA A 37 -22.75 22.39 -16.56
C ALA A 37 -22.16 22.93 -15.24
N SER A 38 -21.87 22.05 -14.28
CA SER A 38 -21.42 22.40 -12.93
C SER A 38 -20.38 21.41 -12.41
N PRO A 39 -19.35 21.86 -11.67
CA PRO A 39 -18.43 20.97 -10.96
C PRO A 39 -19.00 20.39 -9.66
N ALA A 40 -20.18 20.86 -9.23
CA ALA A 40 -20.74 20.52 -7.92
C ALA A 40 -21.13 19.04 -7.83
N GLY A 41 -20.85 18.43 -6.68
CA GLY A 41 -21.17 17.03 -6.44
C GLY A 41 -20.34 16.44 -5.30
N ALA A 42 -20.65 15.19 -4.95
CA ALA A 42 -19.82 14.37 -4.08
C ALA A 42 -19.34 13.17 -4.89
N PHE A 43 -18.04 12.90 -4.86
CA PHE A 43 -17.41 11.87 -5.67
C PHE A 43 -16.65 10.90 -4.78
N ALA A 44 -16.86 9.59 -4.99
CA ALA A 44 -15.96 8.57 -4.48
C ALA A 44 -14.75 8.52 -5.40
N VAL A 45 -13.56 8.85 -4.88
CA VAL A 45 -12.32 8.96 -5.65
C VAL A 45 -11.34 7.89 -5.20
N VAL A 46 -10.66 7.28 -6.17
CA VAL A 46 -9.52 6.40 -5.92
C VAL A 46 -8.30 7.01 -6.59
N SER A 47 -7.25 7.26 -5.80
CA SER A 47 -5.97 7.74 -6.32
C SER A 47 -4.88 6.68 -6.16
N THR A 48 -3.87 6.77 -7.00
CA THR A 48 -2.63 5.99 -6.92
C THR A 48 -1.44 6.92 -7.06
N PHE A 49 -0.42 6.71 -6.23
CA PHE A 49 0.79 7.51 -6.19
C PHE A 49 2.03 6.61 -6.25
N ASP A 50 2.90 6.90 -7.22
CA ASP A 50 4.28 6.41 -7.29
C ASP A 50 5.19 7.48 -6.69
N LEU A 51 5.78 7.13 -5.55
CA LEU A 51 6.57 7.99 -4.70
C LEU A 51 8.01 7.48 -4.63
N ARG A 52 8.93 8.42 -4.41
CA ARG A 52 10.26 8.07 -3.91
C ARG A 52 10.17 7.75 -2.43
N LEU A 53 11.01 6.82 -1.98
CA LEU A 53 11.09 6.47 -0.57
C LEU A 53 11.56 7.69 0.23
N PRO A 54 10.72 8.25 1.12
CA PRO A 54 11.10 9.43 1.90
C PRO A 54 12.34 9.12 2.73
N ALA A 55 13.25 10.09 2.87
CA ALA A 55 14.48 9.92 3.65
C ALA A 55 14.22 9.42 5.08
N ALA A 56 13.11 9.86 5.69
CA ALA A 56 12.68 9.42 7.02
C ALA A 56 12.39 7.90 7.11
N ALA A 57 11.96 7.27 6.02
CA ALA A 57 11.63 5.85 5.98
C ALA A 57 12.84 4.95 5.67
N GLN A 58 13.93 5.51 5.15
CA GLN A 58 15.14 4.74 4.79
C GLN A 58 15.73 3.92 5.95
N PRO A 59 15.82 4.42 7.20
CA PRO A 59 16.34 3.63 8.31
C PRO A 59 15.48 2.40 8.64
N ALA A 60 14.16 2.45 8.43
CA ALA A 60 13.28 1.30 8.62
C ALA A 60 13.53 0.23 7.53
N MET A 61 13.71 0.65 6.27
CA MET A 61 14.03 -0.28 5.17
C MET A 61 15.42 -0.89 5.33
N ALA A 62 16.40 -0.09 5.75
CA ALA A 62 17.77 -0.54 5.96
C ALA A 62 17.84 -1.61 7.06
N ALA A 63 17.05 -1.49 8.13
CA ALA A 63 17.04 -2.49 9.21
C ALA A 63 16.58 -3.87 8.72
N LEU A 64 15.59 -3.94 7.82
CA LEU A 64 15.14 -5.19 7.22
C LEU A 64 16.10 -5.70 6.15
N THR A 65 16.66 -4.79 5.34
CA THR A 65 17.59 -5.15 4.27
C THR A 65 18.90 -5.72 4.83
N ALA A 66 19.38 -5.16 5.94
CA ALA A 66 20.56 -5.62 6.67
C ALA A 66 20.44 -7.06 7.21
N ALA A 67 19.24 -7.64 7.22
CA ALA A 67 19.04 -9.05 7.55
C ALA A 67 19.25 -9.98 6.33
N THR A 68 19.46 -9.42 5.13
CA THR A 68 19.41 -10.17 3.86
C THR A 68 20.47 -9.75 2.82
N ASP A 69 21.32 -8.77 3.12
CA ASP A 69 22.21 -8.13 2.14
C ASP A 69 23.54 -8.86 1.87
N GLY A 70 23.78 -9.98 2.55
CA GLY A 70 24.99 -10.78 2.39
C GLY A 70 24.79 -12.27 2.63
N PRO A 71 25.79 -13.09 2.24
CA PRO A 71 25.65 -14.54 2.13
C PRO A 71 25.44 -15.25 3.47
N ASP A 72 25.88 -14.66 4.58
CA ASP A 72 25.69 -15.18 5.94
C ASP A 72 24.71 -14.33 6.77
N ASP A 73 24.16 -13.25 6.21
CA ASP A 73 23.47 -12.21 6.97
C ASP A 73 22.15 -12.65 7.61
N PRO A 74 21.30 -13.49 7.00
CA PRO A 74 20.12 -13.98 7.69
C PRO A 74 20.44 -14.75 8.96
N SER A 75 21.48 -15.59 8.92
CA SER A 75 21.91 -16.39 10.08
C SER A 75 22.62 -15.52 11.10
N ARG A 76 23.50 -14.62 10.65
CA ARG A 76 24.23 -13.70 11.52
C ARG A 76 23.29 -12.73 12.22
N PHE A 77 22.34 -12.15 11.51
CA PHE A 77 21.29 -11.29 12.05
C PHE A 77 20.55 -11.99 13.20
N VAL A 78 20.04 -13.22 12.97
CA VAL A 78 19.34 -13.99 14.01
C VAL A 78 20.23 -14.24 15.22
N ILE A 79 21.47 -14.68 15.01
CA ILE A 79 22.41 -14.98 16.09
C ILE A 79 22.78 -13.72 16.88
N ASP A 80 23.05 -12.60 16.22
CA ASP A 80 23.38 -11.34 16.88
C ASP A 80 22.21 -10.85 17.74
N ARG A 81 20.96 -10.93 17.24
CA ARG A 81 19.77 -10.58 18.03
C ARG A 81 19.51 -11.55 19.19
N MET A 82 19.74 -12.85 18.99
CA MET A 82 19.67 -13.83 20.09
C MET A 82 20.67 -13.50 21.19
N ILE A 83 21.89 -13.14 20.83
CA ILE A 83 22.95 -12.77 21.77
C ILE A 83 22.61 -11.48 22.51
N GLU A 84 22.07 -10.48 21.83
CA GLU A 84 21.62 -9.23 22.46
C GLU A 84 20.57 -9.49 23.55
N GLY A 85 19.64 -10.41 23.30
CA GLY A 85 18.61 -10.83 24.25
C GLY A 85 19.10 -11.70 25.42
N LEU A 86 20.34 -12.20 25.39
CA LEU A 86 20.89 -12.93 26.53
C LEU A 86 21.17 -11.98 27.71
N PRO A 87 20.97 -12.44 28.97
CA PRO A 87 21.39 -11.69 30.14
C PRO A 87 22.90 -11.49 30.13
N ASP A 88 23.37 -10.35 30.67
CA ASP A 88 24.80 -10.08 30.77
C ASP A 88 25.47 -11.11 31.70
N GLY A 89 26.67 -11.57 31.30
CA GLY A 89 27.40 -12.61 32.02
C GLY A 89 28.26 -13.48 31.12
N SER A 90 28.76 -14.59 31.66
CA SER A 90 29.65 -15.52 30.95
C SER A 90 29.01 -16.11 29.70
N ALA A 91 27.72 -16.47 29.75
CA ALA A 91 27.00 -17.04 28.61
C ALA A 91 26.96 -16.09 27.40
N LYS A 92 26.61 -14.81 27.60
CA LYS A 92 26.57 -13.79 26.54
C LYS A 92 27.97 -13.50 26.00
N THR A 93 28.98 -13.41 26.87
CA THR A 93 30.39 -13.21 26.47
C THR A 93 30.89 -14.36 25.60
N ILE A 94 30.61 -15.60 25.99
CA ILE A 94 30.99 -16.78 25.20
C ILE A 94 30.21 -16.81 23.89
N ALA A 95 28.90 -16.56 23.93
CA ALA A 95 28.05 -16.53 22.73
C ALA A 95 28.57 -15.51 21.70
N LYS A 96 28.96 -14.31 22.15
CA LYS A 96 29.63 -13.29 21.30
C LYS A 96 30.92 -13.82 20.68
N ALA A 97 31.75 -14.52 21.45
CA ALA A 97 33.03 -15.05 20.97
C ALA A 97 32.85 -16.15 19.92
N VAL A 98 31.81 -16.98 20.04
CA VAL A 98 31.54 -18.10 19.11
C VAL A 98 30.57 -17.74 17.99
N ALA A 99 29.96 -16.54 18.02
CA ALA A 99 28.91 -16.11 17.09
C ALA A 99 29.26 -16.33 15.60
N PRO A 100 30.47 -15.99 15.10
CA PRO A 100 30.80 -16.20 13.68
C PRO A 100 30.74 -17.69 13.28
N TYR A 101 31.17 -18.59 14.16
CA TYR A 101 31.16 -20.03 13.91
C TYR A 101 29.75 -20.61 13.96
N VAL A 102 28.93 -20.14 14.92
CA VAL A 102 27.53 -20.55 15.03
C VAL A 102 26.73 -20.03 13.83
N ALA A 103 26.94 -18.78 13.42
CA ALA A 103 26.29 -18.19 12.26
C ALA A 103 26.60 -18.98 10.97
N ALA A 104 27.88 -19.30 10.71
CA ALA A 104 28.26 -20.11 9.55
C ALA A 104 27.64 -21.51 9.58
N TYR A 105 27.58 -22.15 10.76
CA TYR A 105 26.96 -23.46 10.93
C TYR A 105 25.44 -23.42 10.71
N VAL A 106 24.77 -22.41 11.29
CA VAL A 106 23.33 -22.18 11.11
C VAL A 106 23.05 -21.87 9.64
N ASN A 107 23.90 -21.09 8.96
CA ASN A 107 23.73 -20.77 7.55
C ASN A 107 23.74 -22.03 6.67
N ALA A 108 24.67 -22.95 6.92
CA ALA A 108 24.73 -24.24 6.23
C ALA A 108 23.49 -25.12 6.47
N ARG A 109 22.74 -24.88 7.56
CA ARG A 109 21.53 -25.62 7.95
C ARG A 109 20.24 -24.82 7.79
N LEU A 110 20.31 -23.57 7.32
CA LEU A 110 19.19 -22.64 7.39
C LEU A 110 17.99 -23.15 6.58
N ASN A 111 18.25 -23.71 5.40
CA ASN A 111 17.22 -24.33 4.56
C ASN A 111 16.55 -25.55 5.21
N GLU A 112 17.24 -26.24 6.14
CA GLU A 112 16.66 -27.38 6.85
C GLU A 112 15.77 -26.94 8.01
N ILE A 113 16.14 -25.88 8.73
CA ILE A 113 15.43 -25.40 9.94
C ILE A 113 14.38 -24.34 9.65
N ALA A 114 14.58 -23.56 8.59
CA ALA A 114 13.80 -22.38 8.28
C ALA A 114 13.75 -22.17 6.76
N PRO A 115 13.20 -23.14 5.99
CA PRO A 115 13.23 -23.13 4.52
C PRO A 115 12.60 -21.89 3.89
N ARG A 116 11.72 -21.20 4.64
CA ARG A 116 11.01 -20.00 4.17
C ARG A 116 11.58 -18.71 4.74
N PHE A 117 12.57 -18.75 5.63
CA PHE A 117 13.01 -17.57 6.37
C PHE A 117 13.64 -16.51 5.47
N VAL A 118 14.63 -16.89 4.66
CA VAL A 118 15.31 -15.94 3.76
C VAL A 118 14.33 -15.33 2.76
N GLY A 119 13.54 -16.18 2.09
CA GLY A 119 12.52 -15.71 1.14
C GLY A 119 11.42 -14.88 1.81
N GLY A 120 11.07 -15.20 3.05
CA GLY A 120 10.09 -14.47 3.84
C GLY A 120 10.57 -13.09 4.27
N LEU A 121 11.79 -12.98 4.79
CA LEU A 121 12.42 -11.70 5.11
C LEU A 121 12.55 -10.80 3.86
N ALA A 122 13.06 -11.37 2.76
CA ALA A 122 13.15 -10.65 1.50
C ALA A 122 11.78 -10.20 0.98
N GLY A 123 10.75 -11.04 1.13
CA GLY A 123 9.36 -10.71 0.81
C GLY A 123 8.79 -9.58 1.67
N ILE A 124 9.09 -9.57 2.98
CA ILE A 124 8.68 -8.49 3.90
C ILE A 124 9.36 -7.18 3.51
N ALA A 125 10.68 -7.20 3.30
CA ALA A 125 11.45 -6.01 2.90
C ALA A 125 10.96 -5.44 1.56
N THR A 126 10.77 -6.31 0.56
CA THR A 126 10.25 -5.93 -0.76
C THR A 126 8.82 -5.38 -0.67
N GLY A 127 7.95 -6.05 0.09
CA GLY A 127 6.57 -5.63 0.28
C GLY A 127 6.49 -4.28 1.00
N LEU A 128 7.30 -4.07 2.03
CA LEU A 128 7.38 -2.80 2.75
C LEU A 128 7.88 -1.66 1.84
N SER A 129 8.92 -1.92 1.06
CA SER A 129 9.41 -0.96 0.04
C SER A 129 8.33 -0.64 -0.99
N ARG A 130 7.57 -1.65 -1.44
CA ARG A 130 6.47 -1.48 -2.39
C ARG A 130 5.36 -0.59 -1.82
N ILE A 131 4.89 -0.84 -0.60
CA ILE A 131 3.82 0.00 -0.01
C ILE A 131 4.30 1.41 0.35
N ALA A 132 5.61 1.60 0.55
CA ALA A 132 6.19 2.92 0.78
C ALA A 132 6.32 3.76 -0.49
N THR A 133 6.51 3.10 -1.64
CA THR A 133 6.73 3.76 -2.93
C THR A 133 5.51 3.72 -3.84
N HIS A 134 4.53 2.86 -3.56
CA HIS A 134 3.31 2.70 -4.35
C HIS A 134 2.11 2.62 -3.42
N VAL A 135 1.44 3.76 -3.21
CA VAL A 135 0.31 3.89 -2.29
C VAL A 135 -0.93 4.31 -3.06
N GLY A 136 -2.04 3.62 -2.81
CA GLY A 136 -3.35 4.06 -3.23
C GLY A 136 -4.16 4.64 -2.07
N THR A 137 -5.12 5.51 -2.38
CA THR A 137 -5.99 6.15 -1.41
C THR A 137 -7.45 6.02 -1.83
N LEU A 138 -8.32 5.94 -0.83
CA LEU A 138 -9.78 5.95 -0.96
C LEU A 138 -10.26 7.27 -0.40
N GLU A 139 -11.02 7.99 -1.21
CA GLU A 139 -11.27 9.40 -1.00
C GLU A 139 -12.71 9.78 -1.26
N THR A 140 -13.15 10.84 -0.62
CA THR A 140 -14.31 11.61 -1.05
C THR A 140 -13.85 12.99 -1.52
N LEU A 141 -14.40 13.45 -2.63
CA LEU A 141 -14.25 14.81 -3.12
C LEU A 141 -15.62 15.45 -3.14
N GLN A 142 -15.85 16.43 -2.28
CA GLN A 142 -17.10 17.18 -2.21
C GLN A 142 -16.87 18.59 -2.73
N ILE A 143 -17.60 18.98 -3.78
CA ILE A 143 -17.51 20.29 -4.43
C ILE A 143 -18.88 20.96 -4.37
N ASP A 144 -18.91 22.22 -3.93
CA ASP A 144 -20.10 23.07 -3.92
C ASP A 144 -20.32 23.78 -5.27
N ALA A 145 -21.47 24.45 -5.41
CA ALA A 145 -21.82 25.18 -6.63
C ALA A 145 -20.88 26.35 -6.98
N GLY A 146 -20.12 26.87 -6.00
CA GLY A 146 -19.10 27.90 -6.20
C GLY A 146 -17.73 27.35 -6.59
N GLY A 147 -17.60 26.02 -6.71
CA GLY A 147 -16.34 25.35 -6.97
C GLY A 147 -15.42 25.26 -5.75
N THR A 148 -15.89 25.58 -4.55
CA THR A 148 -15.15 25.28 -3.31
C THR A 148 -15.45 23.87 -2.85
N GLY A 149 -14.52 23.23 -2.14
CA GLY A 149 -14.74 21.85 -1.74
C GLY A 149 -13.80 21.34 -0.65
N VAL A 150 -14.00 20.07 -0.31
CA VAL A 150 -13.16 19.32 0.62
C VAL A 150 -12.83 17.98 -0.03
N ARG A 151 -11.54 17.64 -0.03
CA ARG A 151 -11.05 16.31 -0.34
C ARG A 151 -10.72 15.60 0.98
N THR A 152 -11.23 14.39 1.17
CA THR A 152 -11.03 13.61 2.39
C THR A 152 -10.53 12.21 2.05
N ILE A 153 -9.32 11.88 2.50
CA ILE A 153 -8.78 10.51 2.45
C ILE A 153 -9.31 9.77 3.68
N HIS A 154 -10.07 8.70 3.45
CA HIS A 154 -10.71 7.88 4.50
C HIS A 154 -10.24 6.42 4.47
N GLY A 155 -9.36 6.07 3.55
CA GLY A 155 -8.74 4.75 3.47
C GLY A 155 -7.54 4.71 2.56
N VAL A 156 -6.83 3.58 2.61
CA VAL A 156 -5.64 3.30 1.81
C VAL A 156 -5.81 1.97 1.07
N ARG A 157 -5.18 1.90 -0.10
CA ARG A 157 -5.14 0.72 -0.97
C ARG A 157 -3.68 0.32 -1.16
N PHE A 158 -3.36 -0.93 -0.82
CA PHE A 158 -2.05 -1.52 -1.03
C PHE A 158 -2.13 -2.60 -2.10
N GLU A 159 -1.09 -2.68 -2.93
CA GLU A 159 -0.96 -3.74 -3.92
C GLU A 159 0.36 -4.49 -3.71
N VAL A 160 0.25 -5.72 -3.21
CA VAL A 160 1.41 -6.56 -2.85
C VAL A 160 1.20 -7.95 -3.45
N GLY A 161 2.17 -8.42 -4.24
CA GLY A 161 2.09 -9.75 -4.86
C GLY A 161 0.90 -9.94 -5.81
N GLY A 162 0.37 -8.87 -6.41
CA GLY A 162 -0.83 -8.90 -7.25
C GLY A 162 -2.15 -8.95 -6.49
N ALA A 163 -2.12 -9.00 -5.15
CA ALA A 163 -3.30 -8.85 -4.31
C ALA A 163 -3.51 -7.38 -3.95
N VAL A 164 -4.77 -6.95 -3.95
CA VAL A 164 -5.20 -5.61 -3.54
C VAL A 164 -5.82 -5.70 -2.16
N THR A 165 -5.25 -4.97 -1.20
CA THR A 165 -5.78 -4.83 0.15
C THR A 165 -6.26 -3.40 0.35
N VAL A 166 -7.53 -3.27 0.72
CA VAL A 166 -8.17 -1.99 1.07
C VAL A 166 -8.34 -1.94 2.58
N VAL A 167 -7.93 -0.82 3.19
CA VAL A 167 -8.07 -0.61 4.63
C VAL A 167 -8.60 0.80 4.90
N HIS A 168 -9.73 0.89 5.59
CA HIS A 168 -10.27 2.17 6.03
C HIS A 168 -9.48 2.70 7.23
N LEU A 169 -9.22 4.01 7.27
CA LEU A 169 -8.43 4.63 8.34
C LEU A 169 -9.09 4.42 9.71
N ALA A 170 -10.42 4.55 9.78
CA ALA A 170 -11.19 4.34 11.00
C ALA A 170 -11.04 2.91 11.59
N GLU A 171 -10.95 1.87 10.74
CA GLU A 171 -10.74 0.49 11.19
C GLU A 171 -9.36 0.27 11.82
N ALA A 172 -8.41 1.16 11.53
CA ALA A 172 -7.08 1.20 12.11
C ALA A 172 -6.95 2.19 13.29
N GLY A 173 -8.06 2.84 13.69
CA GLY A 173 -8.04 3.88 14.73
C GLY A 173 -7.39 5.19 14.28
N LEU A 174 -7.27 5.42 12.97
CA LEU A 174 -6.75 6.66 12.39
C LEU A 174 -7.91 7.58 11.98
N ALA A 175 -7.70 8.88 12.12
CA ALA A 175 -8.66 9.88 11.66
C ALA A 175 -8.59 10.04 10.13
N ASP A 176 -9.71 10.44 9.53
CA ASP A 176 -9.76 10.87 8.14
C ASP A 176 -8.88 12.12 7.92
N ILE A 177 -8.32 12.23 6.72
CA ILE A 177 -7.37 13.29 6.38
C ILE A 177 -8.01 14.21 5.35
N SER A 178 -8.40 15.41 5.77
CA SER A 178 -9.13 16.36 4.91
C SER A 178 -8.29 17.58 4.53
N ALA A 179 -8.51 18.10 3.33
CA ALA A 179 -7.96 19.36 2.86
C ALA A 179 -9.01 20.13 2.06
N ALA A 180 -9.02 21.46 2.21
CA ALA A 180 -9.86 22.33 1.38
C ALA A 180 -9.31 22.39 -0.05
N VAL A 181 -10.20 22.43 -1.02
CA VAL A 181 -9.87 22.51 -2.45
C VAL A 181 -10.73 23.55 -3.16
N ARG A 182 -10.27 23.98 -4.33
CA ARG A 182 -11.07 24.70 -5.31
C ARG A 182 -11.04 23.94 -6.63
N ALA A 183 -12.20 23.79 -7.26
CA ALA A 183 -12.38 23.13 -8.53
C ALA A 183 -12.91 24.11 -9.58
N VAL A 184 -12.39 24.03 -10.80
CA VAL A 184 -12.82 24.85 -11.94
C VAL A 184 -13.07 23.91 -13.11
N LEU A 185 -14.32 23.86 -13.57
CA LEU A 185 -14.73 23.15 -14.78
C LEU A 185 -14.69 24.10 -15.98
N ASP A 186 -14.03 23.71 -17.05
CA ASP A 186 -14.02 24.47 -18.30
C ASP A 186 -15.08 23.98 -19.30
N ALA A 187 -15.24 24.70 -20.40
CA ALA A 187 -16.23 24.41 -21.43
C ALA A 187 -15.94 23.12 -22.23
N THR A 188 -14.79 22.48 -22.02
CA THR A 188 -14.40 21.22 -22.65
C THR A 188 -14.61 20.00 -21.74
N GLY A 189 -15.11 20.22 -20.53
CA GLY A 189 -15.27 19.18 -19.51
C GLY A 189 -13.97 18.85 -18.78
N GLN A 190 -12.95 19.70 -18.84
CA GLN A 190 -11.75 19.55 -18.00
C GLN A 190 -12.00 20.21 -16.65
N LEU A 191 -11.84 19.42 -15.58
CA LEU A 191 -11.94 19.85 -14.20
C LEU A 191 -10.53 19.99 -13.61
N ALA A 192 -10.14 21.23 -13.30
CA ALA A 192 -8.90 21.53 -12.59
C ALA A 192 -9.18 21.63 -11.07
N ILE A 193 -8.39 20.93 -10.27
CA ILE A 193 -8.42 20.94 -8.79
C ILE A 193 -7.18 21.67 -8.29
N SER A 194 -7.39 22.70 -7.48
CA SER A 194 -6.32 23.55 -6.96
C SER A 194 -5.31 22.77 -6.12
N GLU A 195 -4.12 23.36 -5.99
CA GLU A 195 -3.12 22.89 -5.05
C GLU A 195 -3.68 22.84 -3.62
N HIS A 196 -3.37 21.75 -2.91
CA HIS A 196 -3.72 21.53 -1.53
C HIS A 196 -2.75 20.51 -0.90
N ALA A 197 -2.66 20.52 0.43
CA ALA A 197 -1.73 19.65 1.16
C ALA A 197 -2.47 18.80 2.21
N HIS A 198 -2.05 17.54 2.32
CA HIS A 198 -2.47 16.62 3.37
C HIS A 198 -1.27 16.25 4.24
N GLY A 199 -1.36 16.49 5.55
CA GLY A 199 -0.45 15.87 6.51
C GLY A 199 -0.78 14.39 6.65
N LEU A 200 0.21 13.52 6.44
CA LEU A 200 0.03 12.08 6.45
C LEU A 200 0.66 11.48 7.71
N PRO A 201 -0.06 10.64 8.48
CA PRO A 201 0.55 9.77 9.49
C PRO A 201 1.26 8.61 8.77
N TYR A 202 2.31 8.93 8.03
CA TYR A 202 2.95 8.04 7.08
C TYR A 202 3.53 6.78 7.74
N GLY A 203 4.13 6.90 8.92
CA GLY A 203 4.58 5.76 9.72
C GLY A 203 3.44 4.81 10.07
N ALA A 204 2.32 5.34 10.57
CA ALA A 204 1.12 4.57 10.85
C ALA A 204 0.52 3.91 9.59
N ILE A 205 0.49 4.61 8.45
CA ILE A 205 0.04 4.04 7.16
C ILE A 205 0.96 2.90 6.72
N LEU A 206 2.28 3.05 6.84
CA LEU A 206 3.23 1.98 6.53
C LEU A 206 3.05 0.77 7.44
N ARG A 207 2.87 0.99 8.75
CA ARG A 207 2.57 -0.10 9.69
C ARG A 207 1.27 -0.80 9.33
N LEU A 208 0.24 -0.05 8.96
CA LEU A 208 -1.03 -0.61 8.51
C LEU A 208 -0.87 -1.49 7.28
N GLY A 209 -0.14 -1.02 6.26
CA GLY A 209 0.14 -1.80 5.07
C GLY A 209 1.03 -3.01 5.34
N LEU A 210 1.99 -2.89 6.26
CA LEU A 210 2.83 -4.00 6.70
C LEU A 210 1.98 -5.13 7.29
N ASP A 211 1.11 -4.79 8.24
CA ASP A 211 0.32 -5.79 8.98
C ASP A 211 -0.84 -6.36 8.15
N ARG A 212 -1.47 -5.53 7.30
CA ARG A 212 -2.68 -5.92 6.57
C ARG A 212 -2.43 -6.45 5.16
N ALA A 213 -1.32 -6.09 4.53
CA ALA A 213 -1.01 -6.51 3.15
C ALA A 213 0.27 -7.33 3.06
N VAL A 214 1.39 -6.83 3.61
CA VAL A 214 2.71 -7.45 3.42
C VAL A 214 2.84 -8.75 4.21
N VAL A 215 2.63 -8.71 5.53
CA VAL A 215 2.76 -9.86 6.43
C VAL A 215 1.89 -11.04 5.98
N PRO A 216 0.58 -10.88 5.70
CA PRO A 216 -0.26 -11.99 5.25
C PRO A 216 0.15 -12.56 3.89
N SER A 217 0.73 -11.74 3.01
CA SER A 217 1.23 -12.20 1.70
C SER A 217 2.47 -13.09 1.82
N VAL A 218 3.27 -12.89 2.87
CA VAL A 218 4.50 -13.65 3.13
C VAL A 218 4.22 -14.88 3.98
N GLN A 219 3.46 -14.71 5.07
CA GLN A 219 3.11 -15.75 6.01
C GLN A 219 1.60 -15.72 6.27
N PRO A 220 0.82 -16.52 5.52
CA PRO A 220 -0.63 -16.59 5.70
C PRO A 220 -1.01 -16.91 7.16
N GLY A 221 -1.92 -16.11 7.72
CA GLY A 221 -2.41 -16.25 9.08
C GLY A 221 -1.65 -15.45 10.14
N ALA A 222 -0.46 -14.91 9.83
CA ALA A 222 0.21 -13.96 10.71
C ALA A 222 -0.52 -12.61 10.68
N ARG A 223 -0.66 -11.99 11.85
CA ARG A 223 -1.38 -10.72 12.03
C ARG A 223 -0.47 -9.50 12.11
N ASP A 224 0.79 -9.73 12.46
CA ASP A 224 1.83 -8.72 12.60
C ASP A 224 3.21 -9.30 12.25
N LEU A 225 4.21 -8.42 12.23
CA LEU A 225 5.58 -8.78 11.91
C LEU A 225 6.20 -9.78 12.90
N ALA A 226 5.87 -9.71 14.19
CA ALA A 226 6.42 -10.61 15.18
C ALA A 226 5.91 -12.05 14.99
N GLU A 227 4.61 -12.23 14.75
CA GLU A 227 4.01 -13.52 14.41
C GLU A 227 4.60 -14.07 13.11
N ALA A 228 4.80 -13.22 12.10
CA ALA A 228 5.40 -13.63 10.83
C ALA A 228 6.84 -14.14 11.02
N LEU A 229 7.69 -13.36 11.68
CA LEU A 229 9.08 -13.74 11.93
C LEU A 229 9.20 -15.01 12.77
N GLY A 230 8.37 -15.14 13.81
CA GLY A 230 8.31 -16.33 14.65
C GLY A 230 7.84 -17.58 13.90
N ALA A 231 6.94 -17.44 12.93
CA ALA A 231 6.46 -18.56 12.12
C ALA A 231 7.41 -18.93 10.97
N LEU A 232 8.25 -18.00 10.51
CA LEU A 232 9.26 -18.24 9.49
C LEU A 232 10.48 -19.02 10.01
N LEU A 233 10.74 -19.00 11.32
CA LEU A 233 11.90 -19.61 11.96
C LEU A 233 11.49 -20.60 13.07
N ASP A 234 11.84 -21.87 12.93
CA ASP A 234 11.66 -22.88 13.98
C ASP A 234 12.68 -22.65 15.12
N CYS A 235 12.32 -21.78 16.05
CA CYS A 235 13.17 -21.45 17.21
C CYS A 235 13.48 -22.66 18.09
N ALA A 236 12.60 -23.66 18.18
CA ALA A 236 12.86 -24.85 18.97
C ALA A 236 13.99 -25.68 18.32
N ARG A 237 13.91 -25.89 17.01
CA ARG A 237 14.95 -26.61 16.26
C ARG A 237 16.26 -25.83 16.20
N LEU A 238 16.21 -24.51 15.99
CA LEU A 238 17.40 -23.65 16.06
C LEU A 238 18.05 -23.74 17.44
N GLY A 239 17.25 -23.65 18.51
CA GLY A 239 17.75 -23.75 19.88
C GLY A 239 18.48 -25.06 20.17
N ALA A 240 17.95 -26.19 19.67
CA ALA A 240 18.60 -27.49 19.77
C ALA A 240 19.95 -27.53 19.04
N LEU A 241 20.02 -27.03 17.80
CA LEU A 241 21.27 -26.97 17.03
C LEU A 241 22.34 -26.09 17.70
N VAL A 242 21.95 -24.93 18.22
CA VAL A 242 22.87 -24.04 18.93
C VAL A 242 23.37 -24.69 20.21
N ALA A 243 22.49 -25.32 21.00
CA ALA A 243 22.88 -26.02 22.23
C ALA A 243 23.88 -27.15 21.96
N GLU A 244 23.61 -27.98 20.94
CA GLU A 244 24.50 -29.06 20.52
C GLU A 244 25.88 -28.51 20.10
N ARG A 245 25.89 -27.41 19.34
CA ARG A 245 27.13 -26.87 18.78
C ARG A 245 28.00 -26.12 19.79
N VAL A 246 27.38 -25.39 20.71
CA VAL A 246 28.07 -24.57 21.73
C VAL A 246 28.47 -25.42 22.93
N GLY A 247 27.69 -26.46 23.27
CA GLY A 247 27.96 -27.34 24.42
C GLY A 247 27.73 -26.68 25.79
N LEU A 248 27.11 -25.49 25.82
CA LEU A 248 26.74 -24.75 27.02
C LEU A 248 25.28 -24.27 26.89
N GLY A 249 24.60 -24.12 28.02
CA GLY A 249 23.18 -23.76 28.03
C GLY A 249 22.26 -24.95 27.69
N SER A 250 20.99 -24.66 27.41
CA SER A 250 19.99 -25.67 27.04
C SER A 250 19.29 -25.27 25.74
N ALA A 251 18.74 -26.26 25.02
CA ALA A 251 17.94 -26.00 23.83
C ALA A 251 16.77 -25.03 24.12
N ALA A 252 16.13 -25.18 25.29
CA ALA A 252 15.05 -24.30 25.73
C ALA A 252 15.51 -22.85 25.94
N LEU A 253 16.70 -22.63 26.50
CA LEU A 253 17.27 -21.29 26.67
C LEU A 253 17.46 -20.60 25.31
N TYR A 254 18.06 -21.29 24.34
CA TYR A 254 18.30 -20.71 23.01
C TYR A 254 17.00 -20.56 22.20
N ALA A 255 16.03 -21.45 22.36
CA ALA A 255 14.72 -21.29 21.74
C ALA A 255 13.99 -20.04 22.27
N ALA A 256 14.02 -19.82 23.59
CA ALA A 256 13.46 -18.61 24.19
C ALA A 256 14.20 -17.34 23.71
N ALA A 257 15.53 -17.40 23.61
CA ALA A 257 16.33 -16.30 23.07
C ALA A 257 15.98 -15.99 21.60
N CYS A 258 15.75 -17.03 20.77
CA CYS A 258 15.30 -16.88 19.39
C CYS A 258 13.92 -16.20 19.29
N GLN A 259 12.95 -16.64 20.09
CA GLN A 259 11.61 -16.02 20.11
C GLN A 259 11.69 -14.56 20.54
N THR A 260 12.47 -14.28 21.59
CA THR A 260 12.70 -12.93 22.10
C THR A 260 13.36 -12.05 21.03
N ALA A 261 14.33 -12.59 20.31
CA ALA A 261 15.00 -11.90 19.21
C ALA A 261 14.04 -11.55 18.06
N MET A 262 13.12 -12.45 17.68
CA MET A 262 12.13 -12.15 16.63
C MET A 262 11.15 -11.06 17.05
N THR A 263 10.65 -11.12 18.30
CA THR A 263 9.80 -10.05 18.85
C THR A 263 10.55 -8.72 18.94
N ALA A 264 11.80 -8.72 19.39
CA ALA A 264 12.62 -7.52 19.48
C ALA A 264 12.90 -6.92 18.10
N ALA A 265 13.19 -7.76 17.09
CA ALA A 265 13.38 -7.31 15.71
C ALA A 265 12.12 -6.66 15.13
N ALA A 266 10.96 -7.28 15.34
CA ALA A 266 9.67 -6.69 14.94
C ALA A 266 9.44 -5.34 15.65
N SER A 267 9.65 -5.29 16.97
CA SER A 267 9.49 -4.07 17.76
C SER A 267 10.41 -2.93 17.32
N GLU A 268 11.63 -3.25 16.87
CA GLU A 268 12.55 -2.26 16.33
C GLU A 268 12.03 -1.65 15.02
N VAL A 269 11.52 -2.49 14.11
CA VAL A 269 10.90 -2.00 12.87
C VAL A 269 9.70 -1.12 13.20
N ASP A 270 8.85 -1.53 14.15
CA ASP A 270 7.67 -0.77 14.57
C ASP A 270 8.04 0.57 15.18
N ALA A 271 9.06 0.60 16.03
CA ALA A 271 9.58 1.84 16.61
C ALA A 271 10.14 2.78 15.52
N ARG A 272 10.83 2.24 14.51
CA ARG A 272 11.34 3.02 13.38
C ARG A 272 10.21 3.57 12.52
N LEU A 273 9.14 2.80 12.28
CA LEU A 273 7.96 3.28 11.56
C LEU A 273 7.25 4.38 12.36
N ALA A 274 7.02 4.19 13.66
CA ALA A 274 6.40 5.19 14.52
C ALA A 274 7.23 6.47 14.64
N ALA A 275 8.56 6.38 14.56
CA ALA A 275 9.44 7.55 14.56
C ALA A 275 9.27 8.43 13.32
N ILE A 276 8.78 7.88 12.19
CA ILE A 276 8.51 8.67 10.98
C ILE A 276 7.42 9.71 11.25
N ASP A 277 6.41 9.37 12.05
CA ASP A 277 5.30 10.27 12.38
C ASP A 277 5.70 11.43 13.31
N GLN A 278 6.93 11.41 13.85
CA GLN A 278 7.49 12.54 14.59
C GLN A 278 7.98 13.65 13.65
N ILE A 279 8.02 13.38 12.34
CA ILE A 279 8.42 14.34 11.31
C ILE A 279 7.16 14.70 10.52
N ALA A 280 6.95 16.00 10.30
CA ALA A 280 5.85 16.47 9.47
C ALA A 280 6.07 16.01 8.02
N LEU A 281 5.44 14.90 7.66
CA LEU A 281 5.40 14.33 6.33
C LEU A 281 4.01 14.50 5.75
N GLY A 282 3.93 14.83 4.47
CA GLY A 282 2.65 14.90 3.79
C GLY A 282 2.80 14.94 2.29
N ILE A 283 1.68 15.14 1.62
CA ILE A 283 1.59 15.24 0.17
C ILE A 283 0.92 16.55 -0.22
N GLU A 284 1.54 17.27 -1.15
CA GLU A 284 1.03 18.49 -1.76
C GLU A 284 0.69 18.16 -3.21
N VAL A 285 -0.55 18.37 -3.62
CA VAL A 285 -1.05 17.98 -4.95
C VAL A 285 -1.98 19.01 -5.56
N ALA A 286 -1.92 19.11 -6.89
CA ALA A 286 -2.92 19.72 -7.75
C ALA A 286 -3.35 18.72 -8.82
N GLY A 287 -4.60 18.79 -9.29
CA GLY A 287 -5.20 17.76 -10.13
C GLY A 287 -5.84 18.29 -11.40
N THR A 288 -5.86 17.47 -12.45
CA THR A 288 -6.66 17.69 -13.66
C THR A 288 -7.35 16.40 -14.05
N VAL A 289 -8.62 16.47 -14.45
CA VAL A 289 -9.42 15.29 -14.82
C VAL A 289 -10.51 15.64 -15.83
N HIS A 290 -10.95 14.68 -16.62
CA HIS A 290 -12.11 14.86 -17.48
C HIS A 290 -13.39 14.49 -16.73
N ALA A 291 -14.31 15.45 -16.61
CA ALA A 291 -15.62 15.25 -16.01
C ALA A 291 -16.63 14.88 -17.10
N VAL A 292 -17.41 13.82 -16.86
CA VAL A 292 -18.34 13.24 -17.82
C VAL A 292 -19.76 13.27 -17.24
N ASP A 293 -20.69 13.76 -18.04
CA ASP A 293 -22.14 13.72 -17.84
C ASP A 293 -22.70 12.67 -18.82
N HIS A 294 -23.08 11.49 -18.33
CA HIS A 294 -23.49 10.37 -19.20
C HIS A 294 -24.95 10.49 -19.64
N ASP A 295 -25.80 11.18 -18.87
CA ASP A 295 -27.24 11.28 -19.15
C ASP A 295 -27.71 12.67 -19.62
N GLY A 296 -26.82 13.66 -19.58
CA GLY A 296 -27.04 15.01 -20.07
C GLY A 296 -27.84 15.89 -19.13
N ASP A 297 -27.92 15.56 -17.84
CA ASP A 297 -28.65 16.34 -16.84
C ASP A 297 -27.89 17.59 -16.35
N GLY A 298 -26.65 17.77 -16.82
CA GLY A 298 -25.75 18.87 -16.48
C GLY A 298 -24.89 18.63 -15.25
N THR A 299 -24.97 17.44 -14.63
CA THR A 299 -24.17 17.06 -13.46
C THR A 299 -23.03 16.10 -13.84
N ILE A 300 -22.04 15.95 -12.96
CA ILE A 300 -20.92 15.04 -13.18
C ILE A 300 -21.31 13.65 -12.67
N ASP A 301 -21.28 12.65 -13.55
CA ASP A 301 -21.41 11.24 -13.19
C ASP A 301 -20.06 10.58 -12.88
N GLU A 302 -19.04 10.96 -13.65
CA GLU A 302 -17.75 10.28 -13.65
C GLU A 302 -16.57 11.25 -13.84
N LEU A 303 -15.46 10.94 -13.19
CA LEU A 303 -14.17 11.62 -13.31
C LEU A 303 -13.17 10.61 -13.91
N THR A 304 -12.71 10.86 -15.15
CA THR A 304 -11.86 9.93 -15.91
C THR A 304 -10.54 10.55 -16.34
N GLY A 305 -9.49 9.72 -16.40
CA GLY A 305 -8.15 10.16 -16.85
C GLY A 305 -7.50 11.18 -15.92
N GLY A 306 -7.84 11.15 -14.62
CA GLY A 306 -7.33 12.11 -13.64
C GLY A 306 -5.84 11.95 -13.41
N ARG A 307 -5.14 13.07 -13.31
CA ARG A 307 -3.71 13.14 -13.02
C ARG A 307 -3.46 14.08 -11.84
N TRP A 308 -2.69 13.60 -10.87
CA TRP A 308 -2.12 14.46 -9.83
C TRP A 308 -0.72 14.90 -10.21
N THR A 309 -0.37 16.11 -9.81
CA THR A 309 1.00 16.66 -9.86
C THR A 309 1.32 17.27 -8.51
N GLY A 310 2.60 17.28 -8.12
CA GLY A 310 3.04 17.89 -6.87
C GLY A 310 4.22 17.17 -6.25
N ALA A 311 4.29 17.18 -4.92
CA ALA A 311 5.44 16.67 -4.17
C ALA A 311 5.02 16.01 -2.85
N VAL A 312 5.82 15.03 -2.43
CA VAL A 312 5.89 14.61 -1.02
C VAL A 312 6.77 15.60 -0.29
N TYR A 313 6.36 15.99 0.92
CA TYR A 313 7.14 16.88 1.76
C TYR A 313 7.60 16.23 3.05
N THR A 314 8.77 16.63 3.52
CA THR A 314 9.31 16.31 4.85
C THR A 314 9.89 17.59 5.44
N GLY A 315 9.12 18.26 6.30
CA GLY A 315 9.42 19.62 6.71
C GLY A 315 9.48 20.58 5.52
N GLN A 316 10.65 21.13 5.23
CA GLN A 316 10.89 22.07 4.11
C GLN A 316 11.33 21.37 2.82
N ILE A 317 11.72 20.08 2.89
CA ILE A 317 12.16 19.33 1.71
C ILE A 317 10.92 18.94 0.91
N ARG A 318 11.02 19.07 -0.42
CA ARG A 318 9.99 18.69 -1.39
C ARG A 318 10.61 17.74 -2.41
N GLU A 319 10.02 16.55 -2.54
CA GLU A 319 10.42 15.55 -3.53
C GLU A 319 9.25 15.33 -4.49
N LEU A 320 9.49 15.47 -5.79
CA LEU A 320 8.44 15.33 -6.80
C LEU A 320 7.85 13.93 -6.79
N ILE A 321 6.53 13.87 -6.95
CA ILE A 321 5.80 12.62 -7.20
C ILE A 321 6.17 12.13 -8.60
N ASP A 322 6.62 10.89 -8.72
CA ASP A 322 7.11 10.36 -10.00
C ASP A 322 5.93 10.10 -10.96
N ALA A 323 4.83 9.55 -10.46
CA ALA A 323 3.57 9.45 -11.20
C ALA A 323 2.39 9.40 -10.22
N ALA A 324 1.25 9.99 -10.61
CA ALA A 324 0.02 9.86 -9.86
C ALA A 324 -1.23 10.06 -10.72
N SER A 325 -2.24 9.24 -10.46
CA SER A 325 -3.50 9.24 -11.19
C SER A 325 -4.68 9.08 -10.26
N PHE A 326 -5.86 9.48 -10.73
CA PHE A 326 -7.11 9.24 -10.02
C PHE A 326 -8.28 9.07 -10.98
N ALA A 327 -9.32 8.43 -10.47
CA ALA A 327 -10.63 8.35 -11.09
C ALA A 327 -11.69 8.45 -10.01
N GLY A 328 -12.91 8.79 -10.39
CA GLY A 328 -14.01 8.85 -9.43
C GLY A 328 -15.37 8.73 -10.06
N THR A 329 -16.36 8.41 -9.24
CA THR A 329 -17.77 8.30 -9.63
C THR A 329 -18.61 9.12 -8.66
N ALA A 330 -19.72 9.69 -9.14
CA ALA A 330 -20.69 10.35 -8.29
C ALA A 330 -21.14 9.41 -7.15
N ALA A 331 -21.12 9.91 -5.92
CA ALA A 331 -21.65 9.23 -4.76
C ALA A 331 -23.18 9.36 -4.80
N ARG A 332 -23.86 8.24 -5.05
CA ARG A 332 -25.33 8.14 -5.05
C ARG A 332 -25.91 8.07 -3.65
#